data_AF-A0A7C5U8B5-F1
#
_entry.id   AF-A0A7C5U8B5-F1
#
_cell.length_a   1.000
_cell.length_b   1.000
_cell.length_c   1.000
_cell.angle_alpha   90.00
_cell.angle_beta   90.00
_cell.angle_gamma   90.00
#
_symmetry.space_group_name_H-M   'P 1'
#
loop_
_entity.id
_entity.type
_entity.pdbx_description
1 polymer ?
#
loop_
_entity_poly.entity_id
_entity_poly.type
_entity_poly.pdbx_seq_one_letter_code
_entity_poly.pdbx_strand_id
1 'polypeptide(L)'
;MSQELLNFLISRRSIRRFKPDPVPDELILKILDVARYAPSARNSQPWVFIVVKDPEVKKRLANVHLWAKPLENAPVGIVIACSTELSP
;
A
#
# COMPACT_ATOMS: atom_id res chain seq x y z
N MET A 1 3.36 24.21 9.44
CA MET A 1 2.50 23.15 8.86
C MET A 1 1.12 23.74 8.65
N SER A 2 0.49 23.60 7.47
CA SER A 2 -0.85 24.15 7.27
C SER A 2 -1.88 23.43 8.15
N GLN A 3 -2.91 24.14 8.61
CA GLN A 3 -3.99 23.54 9.39
C GLN A 3 -4.71 22.42 8.61
N GLU A 4 -4.84 22.60 7.29
CA GLU A 4 -5.36 21.60 6.37
C GLU A 4 -4.57 20.29 6.43
N LEU A 5 -3.23 20.37 6.36
CA LEU A 5 -2.38 19.18 6.41
C LEU A 5 -2.47 18.46 7.76
N LEU A 6 -2.53 19.20 8.86
CA LEU A 6 -2.74 18.61 10.19
C LEU A 6 -4.08 17.87 10.27
N ASN A 7 -5.16 18.49 9.80
CA ASN A 7 -6.50 17.89 9.78
C ASN A 7 -6.55 16.62 8.92
N PHE A 8 -5.87 16.62 7.77
CA PHE A 8 -5.74 15.45 6.92
C PHE A 8 -5.06 14.28 7.64
N LEU A 9 -3.92 14.53 8.32
CA LEU A 9 -3.18 13.47 9.03
C LEU A 9 -3.99 12.85 10.17
N ILE A 10 -4.65 13.66 10.99
CA ILE A 10 -5.40 13.17 12.17
C ILE A 10 -6.74 12.53 11.80
N SER A 11 -7.33 12.88 10.66
CA SER A 11 -8.62 12.34 10.21
C SER A 11 -8.52 10.97 9.53
N ARG A 12 -7.30 10.49 9.25
CA ARG A 12 -7.06 9.21 8.55
C ARG A 12 -7.68 8.02 9.29
N ARG A 13 -8.48 7.22 8.57
CA ARG A 13 -9.06 5.96 9.07
C ARG A 13 -8.67 4.80 8.17
N SER A 14 -8.62 3.60 8.75
CA SER A 14 -8.43 2.38 7.96
C SER A 14 -9.77 1.94 7.36
N ILE A 15 -9.88 2.02 6.03
CA ILE A 15 -11.05 1.59 5.27
C ILE A 15 -10.99 0.09 5.04
N ARG A 16 -12.12 -0.61 5.22
CA ARG A 16 -12.22 -2.08 5.10
C ARG A 16 -13.37 -2.55 4.21
N ARG A 17 -14.07 -1.62 3.58
CA ARG A 17 -15.13 -1.87 2.60
C ARG A 17 -14.85 -0.97 1.41
N PHE A 18 -14.74 -1.56 0.24
CA PHE A 18 -14.33 -0.87 -0.98
C PHE A 18 -15.44 -0.96 -2.01
N LYS A 19 -15.48 0.03 -2.90
CA LYS A 19 -16.26 -0.10 -4.12
C LYS A 19 -15.50 -1.02 -5.10
N PRO A 20 -16.20 -1.70 -6.03
CA PRO A 20 -15.57 -2.56 -7.02
C PRO A 20 -14.85 -1.77 -8.13
N ASP A 21 -14.95 -0.43 -8.14
CA ASP A 21 -14.33 0.41 -9.15
C ASP A 21 -12.81 0.17 -9.23
N PRO A 22 -12.26 -0.05 -10.44
CA PRO A 22 -10.82 -0.22 -10.60
C PRO A 22 -10.08 1.08 -10.27
N VAL A 23 -8.88 0.93 -9.70
CA VAL A 23 -7.98 2.07 -9.46
C VAL A 23 -7.09 2.28 -10.69
N PRO A 24 -7.01 3.49 -11.27
CA PRO A 24 -6.11 3.79 -12.38
C PRO A 24 -4.65 3.55 -12.04
N ASP A 25 -3.88 3.01 -12.99
CA ASP A 25 -2.45 2.70 -12.78
C ASP A 25 -1.60 3.94 -12.51
N GLU A 26 -1.90 5.06 -13.18
CA GLU A 26 -1.23 6.34 -12.94
C GLU A 26 -1.34 6.78 -11.46
N LEU A 27 -2.48 6.54 -10.82
CA LEU A 27 -2.71 6.92 -9.44
C LEU A 27 -1.92 6.00 -8.50
N ILE A 28 -1.87 4.70 -8.79
CA ILE A 28 -1.08 3.73 -8.04
C ILE A 28 0.41 4.12 -8.12
N LEU A 29 0.92 4.38 -9.33
CA LEU A 29 2.31 4.77 -9.54
C LEU A 29 2.66 6.07 -8.84
N LYS A 30 1.76 7.07 -8.87
CA LYS A 30 1.95 8.33 -8.16
C LYS A 30 2.06 8.14 -6.64
N ILE A 31 1.23 7.27 -6.06
CA ILE A 31 1.30 6.94 -4.63
C ILE A 31 2.62 6.25 -4.29
N LEU A 32 3.06 5.30 -5.11
CA LEU A 32 4.31 4.57 -4.89
C LEU A 32 5.54 5.47 -5.05
N ASP A 33 5.53 6.40 -6.02
CA ASP A 33 6.60 7.39 -6.17
C ASP A 33 6.66 8.33 -4.96
N VAL A 34 5.54 8.72 -4.36
CA VAL A 34 5.59 9.47 -3.08
C VAL A 34 6.08 8.58 -1.94
N ALA A 35 5.65 7.31 -1.88
CA ALA A 35 6.00 6.39 -0.80
C ALA A 35 7.52 6.14 -0.70
N ARG A 36 8.24 6.05 -1.83
CA ARG A 36 9.70 5.82 -1.81
C ARG A 36 10.51 6.99 -1.23
N TYR A 37 9.93 8.19 -1.08
CA TYR A 37 10.56 9.31 -0.38
C TYR A 37 10.58 9.14 1.15
N ALA A 38 9.94 8.10 1.69
CA ALA A 38 10.11 7.77 3.10
C ALA A 38 11.59 7.57 3.45
N PRO A 39 12.05 8.11 4.60
CA PRO A 39 13.46 8.02 4.97
C PRO A 39 13.89 6.56 5.14
N SER A 40 15.11 6.25 4.69
CA SER A 40 15.72 4.92 4.82
C SER A 40 17.17 5.06 5.30
N ALA A 41 17.65 4.03 6.01
CA ALA A 41 19.02 4.01 6.53
C ALA A 41 20.02 4.14 5.36
N ARG A 42 20.92 5.13 5.44
CA ARG A 42 21.90 5.43 4.37
C ARG A 42 21.27 5.64 2.99
N ASN A 43 19.99 6.04 2.93
CA ASN A 43 19.22 6.19 1.70
C ASN A 43 19.16 4.90 0.84
N SER A 44 19.22 3.72 1.45
CA SER A 44 19.24 2.45 0.74
C SER A 44 17.97 2.15 -0.05
N GLN A 45 16.85 2.79 0.30
CA GLN A 45 15.54 2.63 -0.36
C GLN A 45 15.19 1.14 -0.62
N PRO A 46 15.17 0.28 0.40
CA PRO A 46 15.13 -1.18 0.22
C PRO A 46 13.73 -1.71 -0.10
N TRP A 47 12.76 -0.81 -0.26
CA TRP A 47 11.35 -1.11 -0.45
C TRP A 47 11.12 -1.78 -1.80
N VAL A 48 10.46 -2.93 -1.79
CA VAL A 48 9.92 -3.58 -2.99
C VAL A 48 8.41 -3.53 -2.92
N PHE A 49 7.79 -2.85 -3.88
CA PHE A 49 6.33 -2.72 -3.98
C PHE A 49 5.79 -3.67 -5.05
N ILE A 50 4.92 -4.59 -4.67
CA ILE A 50 4.27 -5.52 -5.59
C ILE A 50 2.79 -5.16 -5.65
N VAL A 51 2.34 -4.72 -6.83
CA VAL A 51 0.93 -4.39 -7.09
C VAL A 51 0.18 -5.66 -7.47
N VAL A 52 -0.82 -6.01 -6.66
CA VAL A 52 -1.63 -7.21 -6.84
C VAL A 52 -3.05 -6.82 -7.23
N LYS A 53 -3.41 -7.04 -8.50
CA LYS A 53 -4.77 -6.86 -9.02
C LYS A 53 -5.53 -8.17 -9.21
N ASP A 54 -4.82 -9.28 -9.36
CA ASP A 54 -5.41 -10.60 -9.56
C ASP A 54 -6.34 -10.96 -8.38
N PRO A 55 -7.62 -11.26 -8.65
CA PRO A 55 -8.61 -11.56 -7.60
C PRO A 55 -8.28 -12.84 -6.82
N GLU A 56 -7.75 -13.87 -7.47
CA GLU A 56 -7.39 -15.13 -6.81
C GLU A 56 -6.16 -14.95 -5.93
N VAL A 57 -5.17 -14.18 -6.38
CA VAL A 57 -4.01 -13.84 -5.53
C VAL A 57 -4.45 -13.01 -4.32
N LYS A 58 -5.29 -11.99 -4.50
CA LYS A 58 -5.83 -11.19 -3.37
C LYS A 58 -6.61 -12.07 -2.38
N LYS A 59 -7.43 -12.99 -2.88
CA LYS A 59 -8.19 -13.93 -2.04
C LYS A 59 -7.27 -14.83 -1.23
N ARG A 60 -6.20 -15.37 -1.83
CA ARG A 60 -5.19 -16.17 -1.11
C ARG A 60 -4.49 -15.33 -0.04
N LEU A 61 -4.04 -14.13 -0.37
CA LEU A 61 -3.38 -13.22 0.58
C LEU A 61 -4.31 -12.81 1.73
N ALA A 62 -5.59 -12.57 1.46
CA ALA A 62 -6.59 -12.23 2.47
C ALA A 62 -6.80 -13.33 3.52
N ASN A 63 -6.39 -14.58 3.23
CA ASN A 63 -6.46 -15.72 4.14
C ASN A 63 -5.16 -15.98 4.91
N VAL A 64 -4.07 -15.25 4.63
CA VAL A 64 -2.78 -15.42 5.34
C VAL A 64 -2.87 -14.94 6.80
N HIS A 65 -3.74 -13.98 7.08
CA HIS A 65 -3.92 -13.43 8.42
C HIS A 65 -5.38 -13.11 8.72
N LEU A 66 -5.81 -13.29 9.97
CA LEU A 66 -7.20 -13.07 10.41
C LEU A 66 -7.72 -11.67 10.03
N TRP A 67 -6.86 -10.65 10.11
CA TRP A 67 -7.21 -9.26 9.83
C TRP A 67 -6.99 -8.81 8.38
N ALA A 68 -6.54 -9.70 7.49
CA ALA A 68 -6.26 -9.38 6.09
C ALA A 68 -7.49 -9.49 5.18
N LYS A 69 -8.63 -9.99 5.70
CA LYS A 69 -9.87 -10.18 4.94
C LYS A 69 -10.33 -9.02 4.05
N PRO A 70 -10.17 -7.74 4.44
CA PRO A 70 -10.57 -6.63 3.56
C PRO A 70 -9.88 -6.63 2.19
N LEU A 71 -8.70 -7.25 2.06
CA LEU A 71 -7.94 -7.33 0.81
C LEU A 71 -8.67 -8.12 -0.29
N GLU A 72 -9.48 -9.12 0.09
CA GLU A 72 -10.23 -9.95 -0.85
C GLU A 72 -11.07 -9.09 -1.80
N ASN A 73 -11.79 -8.13 -1.22
CA ASN A 73 -12.70 -7.22 -1.93
C ASN A 73 -12.08 -5.87 -2.30
N ALA A 74 -10.80 -5.63 -1.99
CA ALA A 74 -10.12 -4.41 -2.40
C ALA A 74 -9.84 -4.44 -3.91
N PRO A 75 -10.01 -3.33 -4.66
CA PRO A 75 -9.71 -3.31 -6.10
C PRO A 75 -8.23 -3.51 -6.41
N VAL A 76 -7.34 -3.18 -5.47
CA VAL A 76 -5.89 -3.39 -5.58
C VAL A 76 -5.29 -3.69 -4.20
N GLY A 77 -4.33 -4.61 -4.16
CA GLY A 77 -3.45 -4.84 -3.02
C GLY A 77 -2.04 -4.35 -3.31
N ILE A 78 -1.34 -3.85 -2.29
CA ILE A 78 0.09 -3.52 -2.38
C ILE A 78 0.79 -4.36 -1.32
N VAL A 79 1.65 -5.29 -1.76
CA VAL A 79 2.57 -6.00 -0.87
C VAL A 79 3.84 -5.17 -0.78
N ILE A 80 4.27 -4.90 0.45
CA ILE A 80 5.51 -4.20 0.74
C ILE A 80 6.48 -5.23 1.28
N ALA A 81 7.58 -5.43 0.56
CA ALA A 81 8.70 -6.26 0.99
C ALA A 81 9.96 -5.39 1.17
N CYS A 82 10.95 -5.95 1.84
CA CYS A 82 12.27 -5.34 1.99
C CYS A 82 13.29 -6.25 1.32
N SER A 83 14.12 -5.70 0.44
CA SER A 83 15.25 -6.44 -0.11
C SER A 83 16.36 -6.54 0.93
N THR A 84 16.66 -7.77 1.35
CA THR A 84 17.79 -8.07 2.25
C THR A 84 19.14 -7.83 1.58
N GLU A 85 19.19 -7.69 0.25
CA GLU A 85 20.41 -7.31 -0.47
C GLU A 85 20.70 -5.81 -0.36
N LEU A 86 19.65 -4.98 -0.36
CA LEU A 86 19.77 -3.52 -0.29
C LEU A 86 19.80 -2.99 1.15
N SER A 87 19.20 -3.72 2.08
CA SER A 87 19.24 -3.44 3.53
C SER A 87 19.57 -4.71 4.30
N PRO A 88 20.86 -5.11 4.33
CA PRO A 88 21.33 -6.27 5.07
C PRO A 88 21.24 -6.10 6.60
#